data_AF-A0A0C2C3L3-F1
#
_entry.id   AF-A0A0C2C3L3-F1
#
_cell.length_a   1.000
_cell.length_b   1.000
_cell.length_c   1.000
_cell.angle_alpha   90.00
_cell.angle_beta   90.00
_cell.angle_gamma   90.00
#
_symmetry.space_group_name_H-M   'P 1'
#
loop_
_entity.id
_entity.type
_entity.pdbx_description
1 polymer ?
#
loop_
_entity_poly.entity_id
_entity_poly.type
_entity_poly.pdbx_seq_one_letter_code
_entity_poly.pdbx_strand_id
1 'polypeptide(L)'
;PAFLPLSIPKPLSEQLLKLHSNPPAYFISQFIWYLMRNGEQFQEALNKQIVEIPFGKGPIVGLQVRRTDKVGTEANYHSVDEYMQWTEIWFKIQQKKQGRNVTRRIFVATDDPTVVPEIKQKYVTKNLEFARKP
;
A
#
# COMPACT_ATOMS: atom_id res chain seq x y z
N PRO A 1 15.57 -25.50 -10.01
CA PRO A 1 15.10 -25.41 -11.42
C PRO A 1 15.49 -24.03 -12.00
N ALA A 2 15.62 -23.88 -13.32
CA ALA A 2 16.14 -22.64 -13.94
C ALA A 2 15.15 -21.45 -13.90
N PHE A 3 13.84 -21.72 -13.80
CA PHE A 3 12.79 -20.70 -13.80
C PHE A 3 12.32 -20.41 -12.37
N LEU A 4 13.22 -19.84 -11.56
CA LEU A 4 12.91 -19.40 -10.21
C LEU A 4 13.26 -17.93 -10.02
N PRO A 5 12.50 -17.17 -9.22
CA PRO A 5 12.93 -15.86 -8.75
C PRO A 5 14.34 -15.92 -8.14
N LEU A 6 15.20 -14.93 -8.35
CA LEU A 6 14.96 -13.61 -8.98
C LEU A 6 15.29 -13.56 -10.48
N SER A 7 15.31 -14.70 -11.18
CA SER A 7 15.60 -14.70 -12.64
C SER A 7 14.48 -14.06 -13.47
N ILE A 8 14.86 -13.46 -14.60
CA ILE A 8 13.93 -12.88 -15.60
C ILE A 8 14.21 -13.47 -16.99
N PRO A 9 13.23 -13.48 -17.90
CA PRO A 9 13.43 -14.00 -19.25
C PRO A 9 14.49 -13.21 -20.02
N LYS A 10 15.50 -13.91 -20.56
CA LYS A 10 16.57 -13.31 -21.36
C LYS A 10 16.05 -12.40 -22.49
N PRO A 11 15.00 -12.76 -23.27
CA PRO A 11 14.50 -11.89 -24.33
C PRO A 11 13.96 -10.54 -23.85
N LEU A 12 13.48 -10.45 -22.61
CA LEU A 12 12.92 -9.22 -22.03
C LEU A 12 13.92 -8.45 -21.17
N SER A 13 15.08 -9.05 -20.87
CA SER A 13 16.02 -8.55 -19.86
C SER A 13 16.53 -7.14 -20.16
N GLU A 14 16.93 -6.87 -21.40
CA GLU A 14 17.48 -5.57 -21.80
C GLU A 14 16.46 -4.43 -21.62
N GLN A 15 15.20 -4.66 -22.04
CA GLN A 15 14.15 -3.66 -21.91
C GLN A 15 13.75 -3.45 -20.45
N LEU A 16 13.62 -4.53 -19.68
CA LEU A 16 13.24 -4.44 -18.27
C LEU A 16 14.29 -3.71 -17.43
N LEU A 17 15.58 -3.95 -17.69
CA LEU A 17 16.67 -3.26 -17.01
C LEU A 17 16.70 -1.75 -17.33
N LYS A 18 16.27 -1.35 -18.53
CA LYS A 18 16.16 0.06 -18.92
C LYS A 18 14.94 0.75 -18.28
N LEU A 19 13.84 0.04 -18.10
CA LEU A 19 12.55 0.63 -17.73
C LEU A 19 12.16 0.48 -16.26
N HIS A 20 12.72 -0.49 -15.53
CA HIS A 20 12.31 -0.80 -14.17
C HIS A 20 13.50 -0.98 -13.24
N SER A 21 13.47 -0.31 -12.08
CA SER A 21 14.55 -0.38 -11.07
C SER A 21 14.63 -1.73 -10.34
N ASN A 22 13.59 -2.56 -10.44
CA ASN A 22 13.55 -3.93 -9.92
C ASN A 22 12.90 -4.92 -10.90
N PRO A 23 13.60 -5.35 -11.97
CA PRO A 23 13.03 -6.23 -13.00
C PRO A 23 12.42 -7.54 -12.49
N PRO A 24 13.00 -8.24 -11.48
CA PRO A 24 12.39 -9.45 -10.94
C PRO A 24 10.99 -9.22 -10.35
N ALA A 25 10.80 -8.13 -9.59
CA ALA A 25 9.49 -7.80 -9.03
C ALA A 25 8.45 -7.51 -10.13
N TYR A 26 8.85 -6.82 -11.20
CA TYR A 26 7.98 -6.59 -12.35
C TYR A 26 7.60 -7.89 -13.06
N PHE A 27 8.55 -8.81 -13.24
CA PHE A 27 8.26 -10.08 -13.90
C PHE A 27 7.29 -10.95 -13.07
N ILE A 28 7.52 -11.06 -11.75
CA ILE A 28 6.64 -11.78 -10.83
C ILE A 28 5.22 -11.17 -10.83
N SER A 29 5.11 -9.84 -10.93
CA SER A 29 3.81 -9.17 -10.91
C SER A 29 2.93 -9.52 -12.11
N GLN A 30 3.50 -9.92 -13.25
CA GLN A 30 2.72 -10.37 -14.41
C GLN A 30 1.92 -11.64 -14.10
N PHE A 31 2.51 -12.58 -13.34
CA PHE A 31 1.82 -13.79 -12.91
C PHE A 31 0.73 -13.46 -11.89
N ILE A 32 1.05 -12.61 -10.90
CA ILE A 32 0.07 -12.18 -9.90
C ILE A 32 -1.12 -11.48 -10.58
N TRP A 33 -0.86 -10.56 -11.52
CA TRP A 33 -1.90 -9.86 -12.27
C TRP A 33 -2.82 -10.82 -13.03
N TYR A 34 -2.25 -11.84 -13.69
CA TYR A 34 -3.04 -12.84 -14.40
C TYR A 34 -3.89 -13.71 -13.46
N LEU A 35 -3.33 -14.11 -12.31
CA LEU A 35 -4.01 -14.92 -11.30
C LEU A 35 -5.10 -14.15 -10.55
N MET A 36 -4.92 -12.85 -10.36
CA MET A 36 -5.84 -11.95 -9.65
C MET A 36 -7.00 -11.45 -10.53
N ARG A 37 -7.24 -12.07 -11.69
CA ARG A 37 -8.41 -11.74 -12.51
C ARG A 37 -9.68 -12.20 -11.81
N ASN A 38 -10.55 -11.24 -11.56
CA ASN A 38 -11.77 -11.46 -10.79
C ASN A 38 -12.87 -12.07 -11.67
N GLY A 39 -13.65 -12.98 -11.10
CA GLY A 39 -14.97 -13.32 -11.65
C GLY A 39 -15.97 -12.18 -11.46
N GLU A 40 -17.08 -12.20 -12.20
CA GLU A 40 -18.09 -11.13 -12.20
C GLU A 40 -18.59 -10.79 -10.79
N GLN A 41 -18.97 -11.81 -10.00
CA GLN A 41 -19.48 -11.63 -8.64
C GLN A 41 -18.48 -10.92 -7.71
N PHE A 42 -17.20 -11.30 -7.75
CA PHE A 42 -16.18 -10.66 -6.93
C PHE A 42 -15.89 -9.25 -7.43
N GLN A 43 -15.90 -9.01 -8.74
CA GLN A 43 -15.70 -7.69 -9.32
C GLN A 43 -16.81 -6.72 -8.89
N GLU A 44 -18.06 -7.16 -8.86
CA GLU A 44 -19.19 -6.35 -8.36
C GLU A 44 -19.02 -6.02 -6.87
N ALA A 45 -18.68 -7.02 -6.05
CA ALA A 45 -18.45 -6.81 -4.62
C ALA A 45 -17.29 -5.84 -4.37
N LEU A 46 -16.20 -5.96 -5.13
CA LEU A 46 -15.05 -5.07 -5.08
C LEU A 46 -15.42 -3.64 -5.49
N ASN A 47 -16.16 -3.48 -6.59
CA ASN A 47 -16.60 -2.17 -7.07
C ASN A 47 -17.46 -1.43 -6.03
N LYS A 48 -18.36 -2.16 -5.34
CA LYS A 48 -19.17 -1.58 -4.24
C LYS A 48 -18.31 -1.05 -3.10
N GLN A 49 -17.21 -1.73 -2.76
CA GLN A 49 -16.29 -1.29 -1.70
C GLN A 49 -15.38 -0.14 -2.14
N ILE A 50 -14.93 -0.13 -3.40
CA ILE A 50 -14.04 0.92 -3.93
C ILE A 50 -14.73 2.29 -3.94
N VAL A 51 -16.04 2.35 -4.20
CA VAL A 51 -16.81 3.61 -4.23
C VAL A 51 -16.78 4.34 -2.89
N GLU A 52 -16.70 3.61 -1.78
CA GLU A 52 -16.60 4.19 -0.43
C GLU A 52 -15.24 4.84 -0.16
N ILE A 53 -14.23 4.53 -0.98
CA ILE A 53 -12.86 5.03 -0.81
C ILE A 53 -12.65 6.24 -1.74
N PRO A 54 -12.25 7.41 -1.22
CA PRO A 54 -12.14 8.64 -1.99
C PRO A 54 -10.86 8.70 -2.84
N PHE A 55 -10.54 7.66 -3.60
CA PHE A 55 -9.34 7.60 -4.46
C PHE A 55 -9.25 8.77 -5.46
N GLY A 56 -10.39 9.31 -5.90
CA GLY A 56 -10.45 10.47 -6.79
C GLY A 56 -10.19 11.83 -6.11
N LYS A 57 -10.17 11.92 -4.77
CA LYS A 57 -10.04 13.21 -4.06
C LYS A 57 -8.59 13.67 -3.84
N GLY A 58 -7.61 12.91 -4.33
CA GLY A 58 -6.20 13.25 -4.25
C GLY A 58 -5.35 12.13 -3.63
N PRO A 59 -4.11 12.44 -3.21
CA PRO A 59 -3.16 11.42 -2.78
C PRO A 59 -3.61 10.69 -1.50
N ILE A 60 -3.42 9.38 -1.48
CA ILE A 60 -3.70 8.49 -0.34
C ILE A 60 -2.47 7.63 -0.09
N VAL A 61 -2.07 7.47 1.18
CA VAL A 61 -1.02 6.54 1.60
C VAL A 61 -1.66 5.28 2.16
N GLY A 62 -1.33 4.11 1.59
CA GLY A 62 -1.75 2.81 2.11
C GLY A 62 -0.84 2.31 3.22
N LEU A 63 -1.41 1.92 4.36
CA LEU A 63 -0.71 1.36 5.52
C LEU A 63 -1.19 -0.07 5.75
N GLN A 64 -0.30 -1.04 5.56
CA GLN A 64 -0.55 -2.43 5.93
C GLN A 64 0.14 -2.71 7.27
N VAL A 65 -0.64 -2.75 8.37
CA VAL A 65 -0.15 -2.99 9.73
C VAL A 65 -0.52 -4.41 10.15
N ARG A 66 0.46 -5.30 10.26
CA ARG A 66 0.25 -6.70 10.68
C ARG A 66 0.77 -6.90 12.10
N ARG A 67 -0.06 -7.36 13.03
CA ARG A 67 0.25 -7.48 14.47
C ARG A 67 -0.07 -8.82 15.11
N THR A 68 -1.12 -9.51 14.67
CA THR A 68 -1.42 -10.85 15.19
C THR A 68 -0.50 -11.88 14.52
N ASP A 69 -0.34 -13.05 15.14
CA ASP A 69 0.45 -14.23 14.73
C ASP A 69 1.97 -14.10 14.46
N LYS A 70 2.54 -12.91 14.30
CA LYS A 70 3.97 -12.74 13.94
C LYS A 70 4.90 -12.13 14.98
N VAL A 71 4.36 -11.54 16.05
CA VAL A 71 5.15 -10.94 17.14
C VAL A 71 5.71 -12.07 18.01
N GLY A 72 6.95 -12.48 17.74
CA GLY A 72 7.68 -13.47 18.54
C GLY A 72 8.34 -14.60 17.75
N THR A 73 7.96 -14.83 16.49
CA THR A 73 8.48 -15.97 15.69
C THR A 73 8.97 -15.59 14.29
N GLU A 74 8.43 -14.55 13.63
CA GLU A 74 8.78 -14.23 12.22
C GLU A 74 8.96 -12.74 11.90
N ALA A 75 8.44 -11.79 12.69
CA ALA A 75 8.61 -10.36 12.48
C ALA A 75 8.66 -9.57 13.79
N ASN A 76 9.41 -8.46 13.80
CA ASN A 76 9.44 -7.55 14.94
C ASN A 76 8.12 -6.77 15.05
N TYR A 77 7.69 -6.49 16.28
CA TYR A 77 6.61 -5.53 16.50
C TYR A 77 7.05 -4.14 16.02
N HIS A 78 6.30 -3.57 15.10
CA HIS A 78 6.49 -2.19 14.63
C HIS A 78 5.34 -1.32 15.16
N SER A 79 5.69 -0.25 15.87
CA SER A 79 4.70 0.70 16.35
C SER A 79 4.10 1.47 15.17
N VAL A 80 2.87 1.96 15.34
CA VAL A 80 2.20 2.83 14.34
C VAL A 80 3.05 4.05 13.99
N ASP A 81 3.85 4.53 14.95
CA ASP A 81 4.64 5.75 14.81
C ASP A 81 5.69 5.64 13.69
N GLU A 82 6.26 4.44 13.48
CA GLU A 82 7.19 4.18 12.39
C GLU A 82 6.51 4.34 11.01
N TYR A 83 5.32 3.76 10.84
CA TYR A 83 4.52 3.91 9.62
C TYR A 83 4.15 5.38 9.37
N MET A 84 3.78 6.09 10.43
CA MET A 84 3.36 7.49 10.35
C MET A 84 4.51 8.45 10.06
N GLN A 85 5.75 8.12 10.47
CA GLN A 85 6.94 8.86 10.08
C GLN A 85 7.14 8.87 8.56
N TRP A 86 7.10 7.69 7.92
CA TRP A 86 7.25 7.58 6.47
C TRP A 86 6.08 8.23 5.72
N THR A 87 4.87 8.10 6.26
CA THR A 87 3.66 8.76 5.74
C THR A 87 3.82 10.28 5.73
N GLU A 88 4.32 10.86 6.80
CA GLU A 88 4.57 12.31 6.91
C GLU A 88 5.62 12.78 5.90
N ILE A 89 6.73 12.05 5.78
CA ILE A 89 7.79 12.37 4.82
C ILE A 89 7.24 12.35 3.39
N TRP A 90 6.45 11.33 3.05
CA TRP A 90 5.84 11.22 1.73
C TRP A 90 4.90 12.39 1.43
N PHE A 91 4.04 12.77 2.38
CA PHE A 91 3.15 13.93 2.19
C PHE A 91 3.91 15.23 2.02
N LYS A 92 5.00 15.46 2.76
CA LYS A 92 5.86 16.65 2.58
C LYS A 92 6.47 16.69 1.17
N ILE A 93 6.94 15.55 0.67
CA ILE A 93 7.47 15.45 -0.70
C ILE A 93 6.37 15.76 -1.73
N GLN A 94 5.16 15.22 -1.54
CA GLN A 94 4.04 15.49 -2.45
C GLN A 94 3.61 16.95 -2.44
N GLN A 95 3.54 17.59 -1.27
CA GLN A 95 3.23 19.01 -1.15
C GLN A 95 4.27 19.85 -1.90
N LYS A 96 5.57 19.53 -1.74
CA LYS A 96 6.65 20.21 -2.46
C LYS A 96 6.55 20.00 -3.98
N LYS A 97 6.25 18.78 -4.44
CA LYS A 97 6.10 18.47 -5.87
C LYS A 97 4.90 19.17 -6.50
N GLN A 98 3.78 19.28 -5.79
CA GLN A 98 2.56 19.89 -6.30
C GLN A 98 2.52 21.41 -6.11
N GLY A 99 3.47 21.99 -5.36
CA GLY A 99 3.49 23.43 -5.04
C GLY A 99 2.30 23.90 -4.20
N ARG A 100 1.55 22.98 -3.58
CA ARG A 100 0.34 23.28 -2.81
C ARG A 100 0.15 22.30 -1.66
N ASN A 101 -0.67 22.69 -0.69
CA ASN A 101 -1.09 21.78 0.37
C ASN A 101 -1.97 20.65 -0.21
N VAL A 102 -1.63 19.42 0.15
CA VAL A 102 -2.42 18.23 -0.14
C VAL A 102 -3.17 17.80 1.12
N THR A 103 -4.43 17.41 0.96
CA THR A 103 -5.18 16.74 2.02
C THR A 103 -4.54 15.40 2.32
N ARG A 104 -4.30 15.11 3.59
CA ARG A 104 -3.56 13.92 4.03
C ARG A 104 -4.55 12.79 4.26
N ARG A 105 -4.54 11.78 3.38
CA ARG A 105 -5.42 10.61 3.48
C ARG A 105 -4.65 9.33 3.69
N ILE A 106 -5.11 8.49 4.61
CA ILE A 106 -4.55 7.15 4.81
C ILE A 106 -5.60 6.07 4.60
N PHE A 107 -5.19 4.96 4.00
CA PHE A 107 -5.97 3.74 3.93
C PHE A 107 -5.26 2.68 4.79
N VAL A 108 -5.90 2.27 5.89
CA VAL A 108 -5.30 1.32 6.84
C VAL A 108 -5.90 -0.06 6.63
N ALA A 109 -5.05 -1.04 6.38
CA ALA A 109 -5.38 -2.46 6.36
C ALA A 109 -4.60 -3.13 7.50
N THR A 110 -5.33 -3.74 8.42
CA THR A 110 -4.76 -4.34 9.62
C THR A 110 -5.57 -5.53 10.09
N ASP A 111 -4.89 -6.46 10.74
CA ASP A 111 -5.43 -7.60 11.45
C ASP A 111 -5.70 -7.33 12.95
N ASP A 112 -5.25 -6.19 13.48
CA ASP A 112 -5.47 -5.76 14.86
C ASP A 112 -6.48 -4.60 14.93
N PRO A 113 -7.66 -4.80 15.57
CA PRO A 113 -8.70 -3.79 15.63
C PRO A 113 -8.31 -2.54 16.43
N THR A 114 -7.24 -2.57 17.22
CA THR A 114 -6.80 -1.45 18.05
C THR A 114 -5.99 -0.39 17.28
N VAL A 115 -5.46 -0.73 16.11
CA VAL A 115 -4.58 0.15 15.31
C VAL A 115 -5.29 1.41 14.83
N VAL A 116 -6.51 1.29 14.31
CA VAL A 116 -7.27 2.43 13.79
C VAL A 116 -7.63 3.42 14.92
N PRO A 117 -8.17 2.98 16.07
CA PRO A 117 -8.32 3.84 17.25
C PRO A 117 -7.01 4.50 17.70
N GLU A 118 -5.91 3.75 17.75
CA GLU A 118 -4.60 4.28 18.15
C GLU A 118 -4.14 5.41 17.23
N ILE A 119 -4.21 5.21 15.91
CA ILE A 119 -3.84 6.26 14.93
C ILE A 119 -4.75 7.48 15.11
N LYS A 120 -6.06 7.27 15.24
CA LYS A 120 -7.01 8.37 15.45
C LYS A 120 -6.61 9.18 16.68
N GLN A 121 -6.40 8.53 17.82
CA GLN A 121 -6.05 9.20 19.08
C GLN A 121 -4.71 9.95 19.01
N LYS A 122 -3.67 9.33 18.46
CA LYS A 122 -2.32 9.92 18.40
C LYS A 122 -2.18 11.03 17.35
N TYR A 123 -2.95 10.97 16.27
CA TYR A 123 -2.76 11.82 15.09
C TYR A 123 -3.95 12.73 14.75
N VAL A 124 -4.89 12.94 15.69
CA VAL A 124 -6.06 13.84 15.53
C VAL A 124 -5.66 15.21 14.95
N THR A 125 -4.55 15.77 15.43
CA THR A 125 -4.12 17.15 15.12
C THR A 125 -3.50 17.31 13.73
N LYS A 126 -3.23 16.22 13.00
CA LYS A 126 -2.52 16.27 11.70
C LYS A 126 -3.42 16.44 10.48
N ASN A 127 -4.71 16.78 10.66
CA ASN A 127 -5.71 16.86 9.57
C ASN A 127 -5.69 15.60 8.69
N LEU A 128 -5.69 14.44 9.35
CA LEU A 128 -5.58 13.12 8.73
C LEU A 128 -6.98 12.55 8.46
N GLU A 129 -7.28 12.31 7.19
CA GLU A 129 -8.53 11.70 6.76
C GLU A 129 -8.34 10.18 6.56
N PHE A 130 -9.19 9.39 7.20
CA PHE A 130 -9.25 7.95 6.91
C PHE A 130 -10.04 7.74 5.64
N ALA A 131 -9.41 7.08 4.66
CA ALA A 131 -10.00 6.83 3.35
C ALA A 131 -11.16 5.83 3.41
N ARG A 132 -11.27 5.03 4.47
CA ARG A 132 -12.43 4.17 4.72
C ARG A 132 -13.12 4.67 5.98
N LYS A 133 -14.45 4.87 5.92
CA LYS A 133 -15.26 5.05 7.13
C LYS A 133 -15.29 3.71 7.88
N PRO A 134 -15.04 3.70 9.21
CA PRO A 134 -15.08 2.48 10.00
C PRO A 134 -16.46 1.82 9.93
#